data_AF-A0A6N8B587-F1
#
_entry.id   AF-A0A6N8B587-F1
#
_cell.length_a   1.000
_cell.length_b   1.000
_cell.length_c   1.000
_cell.angle_alpha   90.00
_cell.angle_beta   90.00
_cell.angle_gamma   90.00
#
_symmetry.space_group_name_H-M   'P 1'
#
loop_
_entity.id
_entity.type
_entity.pdbx_description
1 polymer ?
#
loop_
_entity_poly.entity_id
_entity_poly.type
_entity_poly.pdbx_seq_one_letter_code
_entity_poly.pdbx_strand_id
1 'polypeptide(L)' 'MSFAGSFFAGIILVVLLVFLFTALLQYLWNITMPQVFNLKEITFWQAFRLIIISAILFGGGGEIVNINN' A
#
# COMPACT_ATOMS: atom_id res chain seq x y z
N MET A 1 -27.20 -14.95 -10.68
CA MET A 1 -25.86 -15.09 -10.07
C MET A 1 -25.79 -14.12 -8.89
N SER A 2 -25.65 -14.66 -7.68
CA SER A 2 -25.94 -13.98 -6.42
C SER A 2 -24.95 -12.85 -6.12
N PHE A 3 -25.48 -11.74 -5.59
CA PHE A 3 -24.77 -10.54 -5.09
C PHE A 3 -23.60 -10.87 -4.15
N ALA A 4 -23.63 -12.03 -3.49
CA ALA A 4 -22.55 -12.53 -2.63
C ALA A 4 -21.23 -12.77 -3.40
N GLY A 5 -21.27 -13.22 -4.66
CA GLY A 5 -20.07 -13.54 -5.43
C GLY A 5 -19.19 -12.33 -5.73
N SER A 6 -19.80 -11.17 -5.96
CA SER A 6 -19.10 -9.93 -6.30
C SER A 6 -18.31 -9.35 -5.12
N PHE A 7 -18.78 -9.56 -3.88
CA PHE A 7 -18.13 -9.05 -2.68
C PHE A 7 -16.81 -9.80 -2.40
N PHE A 8 -16.84 -11.14 -2.48
CA PHE A 8 -15.63 -11.96 -2.34
C PHE A 8 -14.61 -11.68 -3.46
N ALA A 9 -15.06 -11.50 -4.71
CA ALA A 9 -14.19 -11.15 -5.82
C ALA A 9 -13.50 -9.78 -5.61
N GLY A 10 -14.21 -8.79 -5.06
CA GLY A 10 -13.64 -7.49 -4.74
C GLY A 10 -12.54 -7.55 -3.69
N ILE A 11 -12.74 -8.31 -2.61
CA ILE A 11 -11.73 -8.50 -1.55
C ILE A 11 -10.46 -9.16 -2.13
N ILE A 12 -10.63 -10.20 -2.95
CA ILE A 12 -9.50 -10.90 -3.58
C ILE A 12 -8.69 -9.95 -4.46
N LEU A 13 -9.35 -9.10 -5.25
CA LEU A 13 -8.69 -8.10 -6.08
C LEU A 13 -7.88 -7.10 -5.25
N VAL A 14 -8.44 -6.59 -4.15
CA VAL A 14 -7.74 -5.66 -3.26
C VAL A 14 -6.51 -6.31 -2.64
N VAL A 15 -6.63 -7.55 -2.16
CA VAL A 15 -5.50 -8.28 -1.57
C VAL A 15 -4.40 -8.49 -2.63
N LEU A 16 -4.75 -8.90 -3.85
CA LEU A 16 -3.79 -9.06 -4.95
C LEU A 16 -3.07 -7.76 -5.28
N LEU A 17 -3.80 -6.63 -5.34
CA LEU A 17 -3.21 -5.32 -5.57
C LEU A 17 -2.25 -4.95 -4.45
N VAL A 18 -2.63 -5.10 -3.18
CA VAL A 18 -1.74 -4.81 -2.03
C VAL A 18 -0.47 -5.65 -2.07
N PHE A 19 -0.58 -6.93 -2.42
CA PHE A 19 0.59 -7.81 -2.59
C PHE A 19 1.49 -7.33 -3.75
N LEU A 20 0.90 -6.97 -4.89
CA LEU A 20 1.63 -6.46 -6.04
C LEU A 20 2.37 -5.15 -5.71
N PHE A 21 1.69 -4.21 -5.05
CA PHE A 21 2.27 -2.95 -4.58
C PHE A 21 3.39 -3.20 -3.56
N THR A 22 3.23 -4.15 -2.66
CA THR A 22 4.26 -4.54 -1.68
C THR A 22 5.51 -5.08 -2.37
N ALA A 23 5.34 -5.99 -3.32
CA ALA A 23 6.45 -6.55 -4.08
C ALA A 23 7.17 -5.48 -4.91
N LEU A 24 6.41 -4.57 -5.55
CA LEU A 24 6.96 -3.46 -6.32
C LEU A 24 7.76 -2.50 -5.43
N LEU A 25 7.23 -2.15 -4.26
CA LEU A 25 7.93 -1.29 -3.30
C LEU A 25 9.20 -1.95 -2.77
N GLN A 26 9.16 -3.26 -2.48
CA GLN A 26 10.35 -4.01 -2.07
C GLN A 26 11.44 -3.96 -3.16
N TYR A 27 11.06 -4.23 -4.42
CA TYR A 27 11.99 -4.22 -5.54
C TYR A 27 12.62 -2.85 -5.74
N LEU A 28 11.78 -1.80 -5.82
CA LEU A 28 12.23 -0.41 -5.97
C LEU A 28 13.12 0.05 -4.81
N TRP A 29 12.74 -0.32 -3.58
CA TRP A 29 13.54 -0.01 -2.40
C TRP A 29 14.91 -0.66 -2.53
N ASN A 30 14.99 -1.97 -2.76
CA ASN A 30 16.25 -2.71 -2.77
C ASN A 30 17.23 -2.24 -3.85
N ILE A 31 16.74 -1.77 -5.00
CA ILE A 31 17.63 -1.21 -6.04
C ILE A 31 18.02 0.25 -5.76
N THR A 32 17.15 1.06 -5.14
CA THR A 32 17.40 2.51 -5.04
C THR A 32 17.96 2.91 -3.69
N MET A 33 17.30 2.53 -2.59
CA MET A 33 17.59 3.04 -1.26
C MET A 33 18.93 2.51 -0.70
N PRO A 34 19.24 1.19 -0.78
CA PRO A 34 20.56 0.67 -0.44
C PRO A 34 21.67 1.27 -1.28
N GLN A 35 21.47 1.45 -2.59
CA GLN A 35 22.52 1.94 -3.48
C GLN A 35 22.81 3.43 -3.28
N VAL A 36 21.77 4.26 -3.12
CA VAL A 36 21.94 5.72 -3.02
C VAL A 36 22.31 6.16 -1.59
N PHE A 37 21.73 5.52 -0.57
CA PHE A 37 21.85 5.94 0.82
C PHE A 37 22.64 4.95 1.70
N ASN A 38 23.23 3.90 1.10
CA ASN A 38 23.93 2.83 1.82
C ASN A 38 23.08 2.19 2.94
N LEU A 39 21.78 2.07 2.70
CA LEU A 39 20.80 1.48 3.63
C LEU A 39 20.76 -0.05 3.47
N LYS A 40 20.13 -0.73 4.44
CA LYS A 40 19.87 -2.17 4.35
C LYS A 40 18.72 -2.45 3.38
N GLU A 41 18.86 -3.55 2.64
CA GLU A 41 17.76 -4.14 1.89
C GLU A 41 16.62 -4.52 2.81
N ILE A 42 15.40 -4.46 2.27
CA ILE A 42 14.18 -4.82 2.98
C ILE A 42 13.59 -6.12 2.46
N THR A 43 13.02 -6.89 3.38
CA THR A 43 12.25 -8.09 3.04
C THR A 43 10.80 -7.75 2.71
N PHE A 44 10.07 -8.68 2.10
CA PHE A 44 8.66 -8.52 1.75
C PHE A 44 7.81 -8.02 2.93
N TRP A 45 8.03 -8.61 4.12
CA TRP A 45 7.31 -8.21 5.34
C TRP A 45 7.66 -6.79 5.79
N GLN A 46 8.90 -6.34 5.60
CA GLN A 46 9.29 -4.97 5.93
C GLN A 46 8.69 -3.96 4.95
N ALA A 47 8.68 -4.27 3.64
CA ALA A 47 8.00 -3.47 2.63
C ALA A 47 6.50 -3.33 2.92
N PHE A 48 5.85 -4.40 3.36
CA PHE A 48 4.44 -4.38 3.74
C PHE A 48 4.16 -3.40 4.89
N ARG A 49 4.98 -3.45 5.95
CA ARG A 49 4.87 -2.51 7.09
C ARG A 49 5.09 -1.07 6.65
N LEU A 50 6.02 -0.82 5.73
CA LEU A 50 6.27 0.51 5.18
C LEU A 50 5.06 1.06 4.41
N ILE A 51 4.35 0.23 3.65
CA ILE A 51 3.10 0.64 2.97
C ILE A 51 2.01 1.01 3.99
N ILE A 52 1.90 0.28 5.10
CA ILE A 52 0.94 0.64 6.16
C ILE A 52 1.32 1.99 6.79
N ILE A 53 2.60 2.19 7.09
CA ILE A 53 3.09 3.45 7.66
C ILE A 53 2.85 4.60 6.68
N SER A 54 3.12 4.42 5.38
CA SER A 54 2.86 5.46 4.39
C SER A 54 1.37 5.75 4.23
N ALA A 55 0.51 4.74 4.29
CA ALA A 55 -0.94 4.92 4.27
C ALA A 55 -1.43 5.71 5.49
N ILE A 56 -0.85 5.50 6.67
CA ILE A 56 -1.20 6.28 7.88
C ILE A 56 -0.70 7.71 7.76
N LEU A 57 0.55 7.92 7.33
CA LEU A 57 1.16 9.25 7.23
C LEU A 57 0.53 10.12 6.13
N PHE A 58 0.17 9.52 4.99
CA PHE A 58 -0.33 10.25 3.81
C PHE A 58 -1.82 10.06 3.53
N GLY A 59 -2.51 9.12 4.19
CA GLY A 59 -3.92 8.82 3.93
C GLY A 59 -4.94 9.70 4.66
N GLY A 60 -4.50 10.67 5.47
CA GLY A 60 -5.36 11.46 6.37
C GLY A 60 -5.89 12.79 5.84
N GLY A 61 -5.72 13.14 4.57
CA GLY A 61 -6.07 14.46 4.01
C GLY A 61 -7.55 14.72 3.73
N GLY A 62 -8.47 14.06 4.42
CA GLY A 62 -9.91 14.26 4.26
C GLY A 62 -10.37 15.53 4.97
N GLU A 63 -10.11 16.70 4.40
CA GLU A 63 -10.81 17.92 4.82
C GLU A 63 -12.30 17.73 4.55
N ILE A 64 -13.07 17.61 5.62
CA ILE A 64 -14.53 17.74 5.57
C ILE A 64 -14.81 19.22 5.27
N VAL A 65 -15.04 19.54 4.00
CA VAL A 65 -15.50 20.89 3.61
C VAL A 65 -16.82 21.13 4.33
N ASN A 66 -16.79 22.05 5.29
CA ASN A 66 -17.96 22.54 5.97
C ASN A 66 -18.70 23.51 5.03
N ILE A 67 -19.69 22.99 4.32
CA ILE A 67 -20.58 23.72 3.40
C ILE A 67 -21.67 24.53 4.13
N ASN A 68 -21.36 25.07 5.31
CA ASN A 68 -22.20 26.06 5.98
C ASN A 68 -21.59 27.46 5.83
N ASN A 69 -21.62 27.97 4.59
CA ASN A 69 -21.65 29.41 4.28
C ASN A 69 -22.43 29.60 2.99
#